data_AF-A0A432U753-F1
#
_entry.id   AF-A0A432U753-F1
#
_cell.length_a   1.000
_cell.length_b   1.000
_cell.length_c   1.000
_cell.angle_alpha   90.00
_cell.angle_beta   90.00
_cell.angle_gamma   90.00
#
_symmetry.space_group_name_H-M   'P 1'
#
loop_
_entity.id
_entity.type
_entity.pdbx_description
1 polymer ?
#
loop_
_entity_poly.entity_id
_entity_poly.type
_entity_poly.pdbx_seq_one_letter_code
_entity_poly.pdbx_strand_id
1 'polypeptide(L)'
;MGLFSRNKDNVRGVVSSETQDWNKDLKRNTASKNVVSQQGFDFIENIGTKGILSTLETKMGLSLNVENISSDQVRILKNCNTENTAAELIKILKRTNKTKFKQIILDPLINCGFFELTVPDKPKSPKQKYRFTGKFVHKKVRT
;
A
#
# COMPACT_ATOMS: atom_id res chain seq x y z
N MET A 1 76.24 -6.53 -2.20
CA MET A 1 74.96 -7.12 -2.65
C MET A 1 74.33 -6.17 -3.65
N GLY A 2 74.07 -6.65 -4.87
CA GLY A 2 73.87 -5.82 -6.07
C GLY A 2 72.43 -5.32 -6.30
N LEU A 3 72.37 -4.05 -6.72
CA LEU A 3 71.60 -3.42 -7.79
C LEU A 3 70.18 -3.93 -8.12
N PHE A 4 69.22 -3.04 -7.92
CA PHE A 4 67.97 -2.97 -8.68
C PHE A 4 68.24 -2.92 -10.19
N SER A 5 67.52 -3.74 -10.97
CA SER A 5 67.06 -3.35 -12.31
C SER A 5 65.84 -4.16 -12.75
N ARG A 6 64.97 -3.40 -13.43
CA ARG A 6 63.65 -3.71 -13.99
C ARG A 6 63.61 -4.98 -14.83
N ASN A 7 62.45 -5.64 -14.85
CA ASN A 7 61.80 -5.91 -16.13
C ASN A 7 60.34 -5.43 -16.10
N LYS A 8 60.06 -4.55 -17.06
CA LYS A 8 58.76 -3.97 -17.38
C LYS A 8 58.35 -4.67 -18.67
N ASP A 9 57.18 -5.30 -18.68
CA ASP A 9 56.33 -5.36 -19.87
C ASP A 9 54.87 -5.46 -19.45
N ASN A 10 54.03 -4.94 -20.33
CA ASN A 10 52.76 -4.28 -20.09
C ASN A 10 51.70 -4.90 -21.02
N VAL A 11 50.43 -4.76 -20.63
CA VAL A 11 49.21 -4.76 -21.49
C VAL A 11 48.51 -6.10 -21.81
N ARG A 12 47.40 -6.28 -21.07
CA ARG A 12 46.00 -6.63 -21.43
C ARG A 12 45.65 -7.99 -22.06
N GLY A 13 44.65 -8.65 -21.46
CA GLY A 13 43.71 -9.47 -22.21
C GLY A 13 42.87 -10.49 -21.41
N VAL A 14 41.86 -10.01 -20.68
CA VAL A 14 40.57 -10.70 -20.38
C VAL A 14 40.63 -12.12 -19.77
N VAL A 15 40.46 -12.23 -18.45
CA VAL A 15 39.99 -13.47 -17.80
C VAL A 15 38.47 -13.39 -17.64
N SER A 16 37.81 -14.34 -18.31
CA SER A 16 36.37 -14.57 -18.32
C SER A 16 35.84 -14.85 -16.91
N SER A 17 34.83 -14.07 -16.53
CA SER A 17 33.98 -14.26 -15.37
C SER A 17 33.18 -15.55 -15.50
N GLU A 18 33.47 -16.55 -14.66
CA GLU A 18 32.59 -17.70 -14.49
C GLU A 18 31.46 -17.32 -13.53
N THR A 19 30.45 -16.62 -14.06
CA THR A 19 29.20 -16.39 -13.33
C THR A 19 28.40 -17.69 -13.38
N GLN A 20 28.25 -18.33 -12.23
CA GLN A 20 27.41 -19.52 -12.06
C GLN A 20 25.97 -19.18 -12.46
N ASP A 21 25.55 -19.80 -13.55
CA ASP A 21 24.30 -19.55 -14.26
C ASP A 21 23.18 -20.38 -13.60
N TRP A 22 22.61 -19.87 -12.50
CA TRP A 22 21.53 -20.52 -11.72
C TRP A 22 20.26 -20.86 -12.54
N ASN A 23 20.19 -20.41 -13.79
CA ASN A 23 19.06 -20.66 -14.69
C ASN A 23 19.06 -22.07 -15.30
N LYS A 24 20.14 -22.86 -15.14
CA LYS A 24 20.24 -24.21 -15.71
C LYS A 24 19.38 -25.26 -15.01
N ASP A 25 18.98 -25.01 -13.76
CA ASP A 25 18.18 -25.96 -12.97
C ASP A 25 16.67 -25.77 -13.10
N LEU A 26 16.24 -24.68 -13.76
CA LEU A 26 14.85 -24.48 -14.17
C LEU A 26 14.55 -25.29 -15.45
N LYS A 27 14.71 -26.61 -15.37
CA LYS A 27 14.20 -27.53 -16.40
C LYS A 27 12.67 -27.41 -16.41
N ARG A 28 12.14 -26.62 -17.35
CA ARG A 28 10.73 -26.59 -17.68
C ARG A 28 10.30 -28.03 -18.00
N ASN A 29 9.33 -28.52 -17.24
CA ASN A 29 8.69 -29.82 -17.43
C ASN A 29 8.38 -30.04 -18.92
N THR A 30 8.94 -31.12 -19.45
CA THR A 30 8.65 -31.66 -20.78
C THR A 30 7.15 -31.75 -21.00
N ALA A 31 6.68 -31.15 -22.09
CA ALA A 31 5.29 -31.13 -22.53
C ALA A 31 4.61 -32.50 -22.38
N SER A 32 3.76 -32.65 -21.37
CA SER A 32 2.75 -33.70 -21.38
C SER A 32 1.73 -33.31 -22.44
N LYS A 33 1.47 -34.20 -23.41
CA LYS A 33 0.57 -33.98 -24.56
C LYS A 33 -0.89 -33.67 -24.20
N ASN A 34 -1.22 -33.66 -22.91
CA ASN A 34 -2.51 -33.19 -22.41
C ASN A 34 -2.30 -31.79 -21.83
N VAL A 35 -2.56 -30.77 -22.64
CA VAL A 35 -2.56 -29.37 -22.23
C VAL A 35 -3.67 -29.19 -21.21
N VAL A 36 -3.35 -29.29 -19.92
CA VAL A 36 -4.22 -28.76 -18.87
C VAL A 36 -4.06 -27.25 -18.94
N SER A 37 -5.02 -26.59 -19.59
CA SER A 37 -5.18 -25.14 -19.48
C SER A 37 -5.34 -24.83 -18.00
N GLN A 38 -4.38 -24.12 -17.43
CA GLN A 38 -4.52 -23.56 -16.11
C GLN A 38 -5.79 -22.70 -16.14
N GLN A 39 -6.82 -23.10 -15.39
CA GLN A 39 -8.04 -22.31 -15.34
C GLN A 39 -7.65 -20.95 -14.78
N GLY A 40 -7.91 -19.90 -15.57
CA GLY A 40 -7.66 -18.54 -15.16
C GLY A 40 -8.42 -18.28 -13.86
N PHE A 41 -7.80 -17.54 -12.95
CA PHE A 41 -8.56 -17.00 -11.84
C PHE A 41 -9.56 -16.01 -12.43
N ASP A 42 -10.85 -16.33 -12.35
CA ASP A 42 -11.92 -15.42 -12.71
C ASP A 42 -11.89 -14.24 -11.73
N PHE A 43 -11.20 -13.17 -12.12
CA PHE A 43 -11.17 -11.94 -11.34
C PHE A 43 -12.56 -11.32 -11.39
N ILE A 44 -13.30 -11.44 -10.29
CA ILE A 44 -14.51 -10.65 -10.07
C ILE A 44 -14.06 -9.19 -10.01
N GLU A 45 -14.37 -8.42 -11.05
CA GLU A 45 -14.16 -6.98 -11.03
C GLU A 45 -14.92 -6.38 -9.83
N ASN A 46 -14.21 -5.72 -8.94
CA ASN A 46 -14.80 -5.04 -7.80
C ASN A 46 -15.58 -3.81 -8.31
N ILE A 47 -16.87 -3.98 -8.58
CA ILE A 47 -17.82 -2.99 -9.10
C ILE A 47 -17.94 -1.69 -8.26
N GLY A 48 -17.29 -1.61 -7.09
CA GLY A 48 -17.35 -0.47 -6.18
C GLY A 48 -16.32 0.64 -6.42
N THR A 49 -15.28 0.40 -7.23
CA THR A 49 -14.22 1.40 -7.46
C THR A 49 -14.10 1.74 -8.93
N LYS A 50 -14.65 2.88 -9.34
CA LYS A 50 -14.15 3.61 -10.51
C LYS A 50 -12.77 4.15 -10.15
N GLY A 51 -11.78 3.25 -10.12
CA GLY A 51 -10.39 3.56 -9.89
C GLY A 51 -9.90 4.45 -11.02
N ILE A 52 -9.30 5.58 -10.67
CA ILE A 52 -8.65 6.50 -11.60
C ILE A 52 -7.59 5.72 -12.37
N LEU A 53 -7.88 5.43 -13.64
CA LEU A 53 -6.91 4.93 -14.60
C LEU A 53 -6.11 6.14 -15.11
N SER A 54 -5.03 6.49 -14.40
CA SER A 54 -4.04 7.43 -14.91
C SER A 54 -2.67 6.76 -14.89
N THR A 55 -2.38 6.07 -16.01
CA THR A 55 -1.10 5.96 -16.72
C THR A 55 0.18 6.33 -15.94
N LEU A 56 0.50 5.61 -14.87
CA LEU A 56 1.86 5.59 -14.30
C LEU A 56 2.24 4.14 -14.01
N GLU A 57 2.70 3.49 -15.07
CA GLU A 57 3.28 2.15 -15.07
C GLU A 57 4.57 2.13 -14.26
N THR A 58 4.45 1.95 -12.95
CA THR A 58 5.55 1.44 -12.13
C THR A 58 5.05 0.17 -11.48
N LYS A 59 5.89 -0.86 -11.42
CA LYS A 59 5.66 -2.13 -10.70
C LYS A 59 5.53 -1.90 -9.18
N MET A 60 4.56 -1.10 -8.78
CA MET A 60 4.07 -1.09 -7.42
C MET A 60 3.27 -2.38 -7.29
N GLY A 61 3.68 -3.28 -6.40
CA GLY A 61 2.96 -4.54 -6.16
C GLY A 61 1.54 -4.29 -5.62
N LEU A 62 1.06 -5.12 -4.70
CA LEU A 62 -0.21 -4.91 -3.97
C LEU A 62 -0.24 -3.64 -3.08
N SER A 63 0.56 -2.63 -3.39
CA SER A 63 0.46 -1.28 -2.86
C SER A 63 -0.77 -0.62 -3.47
N LEU A 64 -1.93 -0.97 -2.92
CA LEU A 64 -3.19 -0.27 -3.14
C LEU A 64 -2.91 1.22 -2.95
N ASN A 65 -3.20 2.05 -3.96
CA ASN A 65 -3.16 3.52 -3.90
C ASN A 65 -4.23 4.02 -2.92
N VAL A 66 -4.14 3.62 -1.65
CA VAL A 66 -4.82 4.31 -0.57
C VAL A 66 -4.04 5.60 -0.45
N GLU A 67 -4.66 6.70 -0.87
CA GLU A 67 -4.20 8.07 -0.60
C GLU A 67 -3.49 8.09 0.76
N ASN A 68 -2.23 8.54 0.80
CA ASN A 68 -1.35 8.44 1.95
C ASN A 68 -2.08 8.71 3.27
N ILE A 69 -2.47 7.63 3.97
CA ILE A 69 -3.21 7.73 5.22
C ILE A 69 -2.27 8.29 6.29
N SER A 70 -2.63 9.40 6.90
CA SER A 70 -1.80 10.02 7.94
C SER A 70 -1.79 9.18 9.22
N SER A 71 -0.70 9.24 9.99
CA SER A 71 -0.60 8.59 11.30
C SER A 71 -1.77 8.99 12.23
N ASP A 72 -2.20 10.24 12.16
CA ASP A 72 -3.35 10.75 12.91
C ASP A 72 -4.67 10.07 12.52
N GLN A 73 -4.88 9.89 11.22
CA GLN A 73 -6.06 9.23 10.67
C GLN A 73 -6.09 7.76 11.12
N VAL A 74 -4.96 7.05 11.04
CA VAL A 74 -4.83 5.68 11.55
C VAL A 74 -5.11 5.60 13.05
N ARG A 75 -4.63 6.57 13.83
CA ARG A 75 -4.87 6.60 15.28
C ARG A 75 -6.35 6.78 15.61
N ILE A 76 -7.09 7.54 14.81
CA ILE A 76 -8.55 7.66 14.97
C ILE A 76 -9.24 6.33 14.63
N LEU A 77 -8.91 5.73 13.49
CA LEU A 77 -9.54 4.49 13.03
C LEU A 77 -9.35 3.34 14.02
N LYS A 78 -8.24 3.33 14.77
CA LYS A 78 -7.98 2.33 15.81
C LYS A 78 -8.77 2.54 17.10
N ASN A 79 -9.10 3.79 17.43
CA ASN A 79 -9.64 4.18 18.74
C ASN A 79 -11.10 4.67 18.68
N CYS A 80 -11.72 4.65 17.50
CA CYS A 80 -13.08 5.14 17.31
C CYS A 80 -14.12 4.11 17.77
N ASN A 81 -15.24 4.58 18.33
CA ASN A 81 -16.42 3.75 18.59
C ASN A 81 -17.22 3.52 17.30
N THR A 82 -18.33 2.77 17.39
CA THR A 82 -19.26 2.54 16.27
C THR A 82 -19.84 3.84 15.70
N GLU A 83 -20.23 4.76 16.59
CA GLU A 83 -20.62 6.13 16.28
C GLU A 83 -19.82 7.09 17.13
N ASN A 84 -19.30 8.17 16.51
CA ASN A 84 -18.61 9.21 17.26
C ASN A 84 -19.05 10.59 16.82
N THR A 85 -19.08 11.50 17.78
CA THR A 85 -19.23 12.95 17.53
C THR A 85 -17.88 13.53 17.12
N ALA A 86 -17.86 14.62 16.36
CA ALA A 86 -16.63 15.34 16.02
C ALA A 86 -15.78 15.68 17.26
N ALA A 87 -16.42 16.04 18.37
CA ALA A 87 -15.75 16.37 19.61
C ALA A 87 -15.00 15.18 20.24
N GLU A 88 -15.54 13.97 20.14
CA GLU A 88 -14.91 12.74 20.66
C GLU A 88 -13.68 12.38 19.83
N LEU A 89 -13.81 12.45 18.50
CA LEU A 89 -12.70 12.18 17.59
C LEU A 89 -11.54 13.17 17.75
N ILE A 90 -11.85 14.43 18.01
CA ILE A 90 -10.85 15.46 18.31
C ILE A 90 -10.15 15.18 19.64
N LYS A 91 -10.90 14.75 20.67
CA LYS A 91 -10.36 14.39 21.98
C LYS A 91 -9.37 13.23 21.89
N ILE A 92 -9.62 12.24 21.03
CA ILE A 92 -8.70 11.10 20.79
C ILE A 92 -7.30 11.58 20.37
N LEU A 93 -7.23 12.60 19.51
CA LEU A 93 -5.96 13.19 19.06
C LEU A 93 -5.42 14.31 19.96
N LYS A 94 -6.16 14.68 21.02
CA LYS A 94 -5.82 15.81 21.91
C LYS A 94 -5.58 17.12 21.14
N ARG A 95 -6.33 17.36 20.06
CA ARG A 95 -6.26 18.61 19.28
C ARG A 95 -7.35 19.60 19.71
N THR A 96 -7.16 20.86 19.37
CA THR A 96 -8.12 21.95 19.66
C THR A 96 -8.77 22.53 18.41
N ASN A 97 -8.04 22.56 17.28
CA ASN A 97 -8.54 23.19 16.05
C ASN A 97 -9.51 22.28 15.28
N LYS A 98 -10.82 22.55 15.40
CA LYS A 98 -11.90 21.78 14.78
C LYS A 98 -11.90 21.87 13.24
N THR A 99 -11.62 23.05 12.68
CA THR A 99 -11.69 23.28 11.23
C THR A 99 -10.60 22.50 10.49
N LYS A 100 -9.36 22.62 10.94
CA LYS A 100 -8.22 21.87 10.37
C LYS A 100 -8.41 20.37 10.56
N PHE A 101 -8.91 19.95 11.72
CA PHE A 101 -9.22 18.55 11.99
C PHE A 101 -10.22 18.00 10.97
N LYS A 102 -11.31 18.73 10.70
CA LYS A 102 -12.30 18.27 9.73
C LYS A 102 -11.69 18.12 8.33
N GLN A 103 -11.01 19.16 7.85
CA GLN A 103 -10.46 19.21 6.50
C GLN A 103 -9.35 18.19 6.24
N ILE A 104 -8.44 18.00 7.20
CA ILE A 104 -7.24 17.18 7.00
C ILE A 104 -7.48 15.72 7.39
N ILE A 105 -8.44 15.46 8.27
CA ILE A 105 -8.63 14.14 8.87
C ILE A 105 -10.00 13.55 8.52
N LEU A 106 -11.09 14.23 8.88
CA LEU A 106 -12.42 13.66 8.66
C LEU A 106 -12.79 13.59 7.19
N ASP A 107 -12.63 14.68 6.44
CA ASP A 107 -13.07 14.75 5.05
C ASP A 107 -12.35 13.69 4.17
N PRO A 108 -11.02 13.47 4.28
CA PRO A 108 -10.36 12.37 3.58
C PRO A 108 -10.87 11.00 4.02
N LEU A 109 -11.11 10.78 5.32
CA LEU A 109 -11.61 9.49 5.80
C LEU A 109 -13.04 9.19 5.34
N ILE A 110 -13.87 10.21 5.15
CA ILE A 110 -15.22 10.08 4.59
C ILE A 110 -15.13 9.79 3.09
N ASN A 111 -14.26 10.48 2.36
CA ASN A 111 -14.05 10.25 0.93
C ASN A 111 -13.52 8.83 0.65
N CYS A 112 -12.63 8.33 1.50
CA CYS A 112 -12.17 6.93 1.47
C CYS A 112 -13.25 5.93 1.95
N GLY A 113 -14.38 6.41 2.48
CA GLY A 113 -15.50 5.59 2.92
C GLY A 113 -15.26 4.83 4.23
N PHE A 114 -14.27 5.22 5.05
CA PHE A 114 -14.06 4.66 6.40
C PHE A 114 -15.07 5.21 7.42
N PHE A 115 -15.54 6.43 7.19
CA PHE A 115 -16.62 7.05 7.95
C PHE A 115 -17.79 7.43 7.04
N GLU A 116 -18.99 7.33 7.58
CA GLU A 116 -20.22 7.78 6.96
C GLU A 116 -20.93 8.79 7.85
N LEU A 117 -21.68 9.69 7.22
CA LEU A 117 -22.50 10.70 7.89
C LEU A 117 -23.84 10.09 8.33
N THR A 118 -24.20 10.23 9.61
CA THR A 118 -25.49 9.71 10.11
C THR A 118 -26.69 10.51 9.57
N VAL A 119 -26.55 11.83 9.40
CA VAL A 119 -27.57 12.68 8.77
C VAL A 119 -26.99 13.29 7.48
N PRO A 120 -27.20 12.65 6.32
CA PRO A 120 -26.67 13.14 5.04
C PRO A 120 -27.40 14.40 4.56
N ASP A 121 -28.69 14.54 4.84
CA ASP A 121 -29.52 15.69 4.45
C ASP A 121 -29.01 17.03 5.03
N LYS A 122 -28.47 16.97 6.26
CA LYS A 122 -27.99 18.15 6.99
C LYS A 122 -26.57 17.92 7.53
N PRO A 123 -25.53 18.05 6.68
CA PRO A 123 -24.16 17.74 7.06
C PRO A 123 -23.57 18.69 8.13
N LYS A 124 -24.17 19.88 8.28
CA LYS A 124 -23.80 20.88 9.30
C LYS A 124 -24.68 20.80 10.56
N SER A 125 -25.50 19.76 10.70
CA SER A 125 -26.36 19.57 11.87
C SER A 125 -25.53 19.46 13.16
N PRO A 126 -25.96 20.09 14.28
CA PRO A 126 -25.28 19.94 15.56
C PRO A 126 -25.38 18.52 16.13
N LYS A 127 -26.38 17.74 15.69
CA LYS A 127 -26.58 16.33 16.07
C LYS A 127 -25.84 15.38 15.14
N GLN A 128 -24.94 15.89 14.28
CA GLN A 128 -24.21 15.07 13.33
C GLN A 128 -23.21 14.16 14.02
N LYS A 129 -23.26 12.87 13.67
CA LYS A 129 -22.28 11.85 14.06
C LYS A 129 -21.64 11.23 12.82
N TYR A 130 -20.51 10.58 13.07
CA TYR A 130 -19.74 9.83 12.09
C TYR A 130 -19.80 8.36 12.48
N ARG A 131 -20.35 7.53 11.58
CA ARG A 131 -20.46 6.08 11.74
C ARG A 131 -19.26 5.41 11.09
N PHE A 132 -18.62 4.53 11.83
CA PHE A 132 -17.50 3.74 11.31
C PHE A 132 -18.02 2.58 10.44
N THR A 133 -17.45 2.38 9.25
CA THR A 133 -17.95 1.42 8.26
C THR A 133 -17.32 0.03 8.35
N GLY A 134 -16.30 -0.17 9.19
CA GLY A 134 -15.60 -1.45 9.31
C GLY A 134 -14.68 -1.79 8.14
N LYS A 135 -14.55 -0.91 7.13
CA LYS A 135 -13.64 -1.11 5.98
C LYS A 135 -12.16 -1.09 6.37
N PHE A 136 -11.83 -0.58 7.57
CA PHE A 136 -10.46 -0.57 8.07
C PHE A 136 -10.12 -1.88 8.78
N VAL A 137 -9.13 -2.61 8.24
CA VAL A 137 -8.69 -3.90 8.76
C VAL A 137 -7.56 -3.69 9.77
N HIS A 138 -7.74 -4.26 10.97
CA HIS A 138 -6.69 -4.29 11.98
C HIS A 138 -5.66 -5.37 11.62
N LYS A 139 -4.36 -5.06 11.79
CA LYS A 139 -3.31 -6.08 11.68
C LYS A 139 -3.56 -7.13 12.75
N LYS A 140 -3.90 -8.36 12.35
CA LYS A 140 -3.95 -9.50 13.28
C LYS A 140 -2.55 -9.70 13.85
N VAL A 141 -2.38 -9.45 15.14
CA VAL A 141 -1.19 -9.91 15.86
C VAL A 141 -1.35 -11.41 16.00
N ARG A 142 -0.40 -12.18 15.44
CA ARG A 142 -0.32 -13.61 15.72
C ARG A 142 0.27 -13.71 17.13
N THR A 143 -0.58 -14.05 18.09
CA THR A 143 -0.17 -14.47 19.43
C THR A 143 0.34 -15.90 19.36
#